data_AF-A0A6P0LND3-F1
#
_entry.id   AF-A0A6P0LND3-F1
#
_cell.length_a   1.000
_cell.length_b   1.000
_cell.length_c   1.000
_cell.angle_alpha   90.00
_cell.angle_beta   90.00
_cell.angle_gamma   90.00
#
_symmetry.space_group_name_H-M   'P 1'
#
loop_
_entity.id
_entity.type
_entity.pdbx_description
1 polymer ?
#
loop_
_entity_poly.entity_id
_entity_poly.type
_entity_poly.pdbx_seq_one_letter_code
_entity_poly.pdbx_strand_id
1 'polypeptide(L)'
;LSAATSLNLESRVPDRVALWRLRQSNPLRKGQGGRKKLDVEEAQSLVLIVCYLAKQHEELIRRAVGLLEQTAKAQREPHHAALLGDYIDAFCNTYTERMEENEKISTNQLSNLALKLLIDLLFYSSANGYRRLWLALIDRSTKMEI
;
A
#
# COMPACT_ATOMS: atom_id res chain seq x y z
N LEU A 1 2.68 -3.90 14.65
CA LEU A 1 2.84 -3.04 15.85
C LEU A 1 4.27 -2.58 16.04
N SER A 2 5.28 -3.44 15.83
CA SER A 2 6.70 -3.04 15.92
C SER A 2 7.00 -1.70 15.22
N ALA A 3 6.44 -1.44 14.04
CA ALA A 3 6.53 -0.13 13.38
C ALA A 3 5.92 1.04 14.18
N ALA A 4 4.68 0.91 14.68
CA ALA A 4 4.03 1.95 15.48
C ALA A 4 4.79 2.23 16.79
N THR A 5 5.30 1.18 17.43
CA THR A 5 6.12 1.29 18.65
C THR A 5 7.47 1.96 18.36
N SER A 6 8.13 1.58 17.26
CA SER A 6 9.42 2.18 16.87
C SER A 6 9.29 3.66 16.48
N LEU A 7 8.08 4.08 16.12
CA LEU A 7 7.77 5.45 15.72
C LEU A 7 7.13 6.29 16.85
N ASN A 8 7.02 5.75 18.06
CA ASN A 8 6.34 6.38 19.20
C ASN A 8 4.89 6.83 18.88
N LEU A 9 4.15 6.00 18.13
CA LEU A 9 2.78 6.29 17.71
C LEU A 9 1.72 5.70 18.65
N GLU A 10 2.07 5.27 19.87
CA GLU A 10 1.17 4.58 20.80
C GLU A 10 -0.04 5.44 21.21
N SER A 11 0.11 6.77 21.22
CA SER A 11 -1.00 7.69 21.48
C SER A 11 -2.07 7.68 20.39
N ARG A 12 -1.71 7.26 19.15
CA ARG A 12 -2.59 7.27 17.97
C ARG A 12 -2.93 5.87 17.46
N VAL A 13 -2.01 4.92 17.59
CA VAL A 13 -2.17 3.51 17.23
C VAL A 13 -1.70 2.65 18.42
N PRO A 14 -2.46 2.65 19.53
CA PRO A 14 -2.06 2.00 20.78
C PRO A 14 -1.94 0.47 20.64
N ASP A 15 -2.78 -0.14 19.80
CA ASP A 15 -2.86 -1.59 19.70
C ASP A 15 -3.28 -2.09 18.29
N ARG A 16 -3.38 -3.43 18.15
CA ARG A 16 -3.75 -4.08 16.88
C ARG A 16 -5.20 -3.77 16.50
N VAL A 17 -6.07 -3.54 17.48
CA VAL A 17 -7.49 -3.24 17.28
C VAL A 17 -7.66 -1.82 16.76
N ALA A 18 -6.93 -0.84 17.28
CA ALA A 18 -6.86 0.52 16.77
C ALA A 18 -6.38 0.53 15.31
N LEU A 19 -5.25 -0.13 15.03
CA LEU A 19 -4.75 -0.26 13.66
C LEU A 19 -5.76 -0.96 12.73
N TRP A 20 -6.47 -1.98 13.24
CA TRP A 20 -7.52 -2.65 12.49
C TRP A 20 -8.70 -1.71 12.22
N ARG A 21 -9.18 -0.94 13.20
CA ARG A 21 -10.26 0.04 13.03
C ARG A 21 -9.90 1.12 12.01
N LEU A 22 -8.66 1.62 12.04
CA LEU A 22 -8.17 2.56 11.03
C LEU A 22 -8.25 1.95 9.63
N ARG A 23 -7.86 0.70 9.47
CA ARG A 23 -7.96 0.01 8.16
C ARG A 23 -9.39 -0.23 7.71
N GLN A 24 -10.36 -0.27 8.63
CA GLN A 24 -11.80 -0.38 8.34
C GLN A 24 -12.44 0.95 7.92
N SER A 25 -11.71 2.07 7.98
CA SER A 25 -12.20 3.34 7.44
C SER A 25 -12.26 3.35 5.90
N ASN A 26 -11.58 2.41 5.22
CA ASN A 26 -11.63 2.29 3.77
C ASN A 26 -13.05 1.90 3.31
N PRO A 27 -13.76 2.76 2.56
CA PRO A 27 -15.12 2.49 2.12
C PRO A 27 -15.24 1.25 1.23
N LEU A 28 -14.17 0.89 0.50
CA LEU A 28 -14.11 -0.25 -0.41
C LEU A 28 -13.83 -1.59 0.30
N ARG A 29 -13.56 -1.58 1.61
CA ARG A 29 -13.16 -2.79 2.34
C ARG A 29 -14.39 -3.57 2.83
N LYS A 30 -14.31 -4.90 2.76
CA LYS A 30 -15.23 -5.85 3.42
C LYS A 30 -15.24 -5.58 4.92
N GLY A 31 -16.39 -5.13 5.43
CA GLY A 31 -16.52 -4.64 6.80
C GLY A 31 -17.77 -5.14 7.51
N GLN A 32 -17.60 -5.73 8.69
CA GLN A 32 -18.65 -5.87 9.70
C GLN A 32 -18.36 -4.87 10.83
N GLY A 33 -19.34 -3.99 11.11
CA GLY A 33 -19.22 -2.90 12.08
C GLY A 33 -19.06 -1.54 11.42
N GLY A 34 -19.72 -0.51 11.98
CA GLY A 34 -19.83 0.83 11.39
C GLY A 34 -18.49 1.46 10.99
N ARG A 35 -18.50 2.18 9.86
CA ARG A 35 -17.32 2.87 9.33
C ARG A 35 -17.04 4.14 10.14
N LYS A 36 -15.91 4.18 10.85
CA LYS A 36 -15.39 5.44 11.41
C LYS A 36 -14.73 6.22 10.27
N LYS A 37 -14.97 7.54 10.21
CA LYS A 37 -14.17 8.43 9.36
C LYS A 37 -12.73 8.47 9.86
N LEU A 38 -11.78 8.40 8.93
CA LEU A 38 -10.36 8.57 9.22
C LEU A 38 -10.07 10.06 9.41
N ASP A 39 -9.50 10.45 10.54
CA ASP A 39 -9.03 11.82 10.73
C ASP A 39 -7.63 12.04 10.15
N VAL A 40 -7.19 13.31 10.11
CA VAL A 40 -5.91 13.70 9.50
C VAL A 40 -4.72 13.12 10.26
N GLU A 41 -4.77 13.06 11.59
CA GLU A 41 -3.68 12.55 12.40
C GLU A 41 -3.53 11.04 12.28
N GLU A 42 -4.65 10.32 12.22
CA GLU A 42 -4.72 8.90 11.94
C GLU A 42 -4.17 8.58 10.55
N ALA A 43 -4.55 9.38 9.54
CA ALA A 43 -4.02 9.25 8.18
C ALA A 43 -2.50 9.46 8.15
N GLN A 44 -1.99 10.52 8.80
CA GLN A 44 -0.55 10.76 8.93
C GLN A 44 0.19 9.60 9.60
N SER A 45 -0.41 9.00 10.63
CA SER A 45 0.16 7.84 11.32
C SER A 45 0.27 6.63 10.40
N LEU A 46 -0.74 6.39 9.54
CA LEU A 46 -0.68 5.35 8.52
C LEU A 46 0.42 5.62 7.48
N VAL A 47 0.59 6.87 7.03
CA VAL A 47 1.68 7.24 6.11
C VAL A 47 3.04 6.92 6.71
N LEU A 48 3.27 7.28 7.98
CA LEU A 48 4.53 7.00 8.68
C LEU A 48 4.78 5.48 8.78
N ILE A 49 3.76 4.69 9.12
CA ILE A 49 3.87 3.23 9.19
C ILE A 49 4.21 2.65 7.82
N VAL A 50 3.57 3.11 6.73
CA VAL A 50 3.86 2.65 5.37
C VAL A 50 5.30 2.96 4.98
N CYS A 51 5.76 4.19 5.18
CA CYS A 51 7.13 4.60 4.85
C CYS A 51 8.17 3.84 5.68
N TYR A 52 7.90 3.61 6.96
CA TYR A 52 8.78 2.83 7.83
C TYR A 52 8.92 1.39 7.34
N LEU A 53 7.80 0.72 7.02
CA LEU A 53 7.83 -0.65 6.48
C LEU A 53 8.52 -0.70 5.11
N ALA A 54 8.25 0.28 4.25
CA ALA A 54 8.92 0.40 2.95
C ALA A 54 10.44 0.56 3.12
N LYS A 55 10.89 1.32 4.12
CA LYS A 55 12.30 1.48 4.45
C LYS A 55 12.93 0.16 4.94
N GLN A 56 12.24 -0.59 5.79
CA GLN A 56 12.71 -1.90 6.27
C GLN A 56 12.85 -2.92 5.14
N HIS A 57 12.01 -2.84 4.10
CA HIS A 57 12.04 -3.73 2.94
C HIS A 57 12.69 -3.09 1.70
N GLU A 58 13.46 -2.02 1.86
CA GLU A 58 13.99 -1.22 0.73
C GLU A 58 14.81 -2.06 -0.25
N GLU A 59 15.67 -2.95 0.23
CA GLU A 59 16.49 -3.82 -0.63
C GLU A 59 15.63 -4.74 -1.50
N LEU A 60 14.62 -5.38 -0.90
CA LEU A 60 13.70 -6.27 -1.61
C LEU A 60 12.87 -5.50 -2.65
N ILE A 61 12.40 -4.30 -2.29
CA ILE A 61 11.65 -3.42 -3.20
C ILE A 61 12.53 -3.01 -4.37
N ARG A 62 13.78 -2.59 -4.13
CA ARG A 62 14.75 -2.23 -5.19
C ARG A 62 15.03 -3.41 -6.12
N ARG A 63 15.23 -4.60 -5.57
CA ARG A 63 15.44 -5.83 -6.36
C ARG A 63 14.22 -6.15 -7.22
N ALA A 64 13.02 -6.07 -6.66
CA ALA A 64 11.79 -6.35 -7.39
C ALA A 64 11.55 -5.33 -8.52
N VAL A 65 11.76 -4.03 -8.27
CA VAL A 65 11.65 -3.00 -9.31
C VAL A 65 12.73 -3.15 -10.38
N GLY A 66 13.97 -3.45 -9.99
CA GLY A 66 15.04 -3.73 -10.96
C GLY A 66 14.74 -4.93 -11.84
N LEU A 67 14.14 -5.98 -11.28
CA LEU A 67 13.67 -7.14 -12.04
C LEU A 67 12.52 -6.77 -12.99
N LEU A 68 11.59 -5.92 -12.55
CA LEU A 68 10.49 -5.42 -13.38
C LEU A 68 11.01 -4.65 -14.60
N GLU A 69 11.99 -3.78 -14.41
CA GLU A 69 12.66 -3.07 -15.51
C GLU A 69 13.35 -4.03 -16.49
N GLN A 70 14.01 -5.08 -15.98
CA GLN A 70 14.66 -6.08 -16.82
C GLN A 70 13.65 -6.90 -17.63
N THR A 71 12.54 -7.33 -17.02
CA THR A 71 11.48 -8.07 -17.73
C THR A 71 10.82 -7.21 -18.80
N ALA A 72 10.58 -5.92 -18.51
CA ALA A 72 10.02 -4.98 -19.46
C ALA A 72 10.96 -4.77 -20.68
N LYS A 73 12.27 -4.61 -20.44
CA LYS A 73 13.28 -4.50 -21.50
C LYS A 73 13.35 -5.76 -22.37
N ALA A 74 13.15 -6.93 -21.77
CA ALA A 74 13.12 -8.21 -22.46
C ALA A 74 11.77 -8.53 -23.13
N GLN A 75 10.79 -7.63 -23.06
CA GLN A 75 9.41 -7.85 -23.54
C GLN A 75 8.78 -9.12 -22.97
N ARG A 76 9.13 -9.46 -21.72
CA ARG A 76 8.57 -10.60 -20.99
C ARG A 76 7.56 -10.12 -19.98
N GLU A 77 6.52 -10.91 -19.80
CA GLU A 77 5.52 -10.65 -18.78
C GLU A 77 6.10 -10.76 -17.36
N PRO A 78 5.80 -9.81 -16.45
CA PRO A 78 6.34 -9.80 -15.08
C PRO A 78 6.05 -11.08 -14.29
N HIS A 79 4.91 -11.72 -14.51
CA HIS A 79 4.51 -12.94 -13.78
C HIS A 79 5.43 -14.14 -14.04
N HIS A 80 6.19 -14.15 -15.14
CA HIS A 80 7.16 -15.22 -15.42
C HIS A 80 8.41 -15.14 -14.55
N ALA A 81 8.68 -14.00 -13.93
CA ALA A 81 9.77 -13.86 -12.98
C ALA A 81 9.27 -14.20 -11.58
N ALA A 82 9.78 -15.27 -10.98
CA ALA A 82 9.27 -15.84 -9.71
C ALA A 82 8.97 -14.78 -8.63
N LEU A 83 9.93 -13.88 -8.35
CA LEU A 83 9.75 -12.82 -7.36
C LEU A 83 8.58 -11.88 -7.66
N LEU A 84 8.35 -11.53 -8.93
CA LEU A 84 7.27 -10.64 -9.34
C LEU A 84 5.93 -11.37 -9.43
N GLY A 85 5.94 -12.62 -9.90
CA GLY A 85 4.76 -13.50 -9.90
C GLY A 85 4.23 -13.69 -8.48
N ASP A 86 5.08 -14.13 -7.54
CA ASP A 86 4.72 -14.34 -6.14
C ASP A 86 4.17 -13.05 -5.49
N TYR A 87 4.76 -11.89 -5.81
CA TYR A 87 4.29 -10.60 -5.32
C TYR A 87 2.90 -10.24 -5.86
N ILE A 88 2.68 -10.39 -7.17
CA ILE A 88 1.41 -10.10 -7.83
C ILE A 88 0.32 -11.02 -7.27
N ASP A 89 0.59 -12.31 -7.15
CA ASP A 89 -0.37 -13.29 -6.63
C ASP A 89 -0.74 -12.98 -5.18
N ALA A 90 0.25 -12.73 -4.33
CA ALA A 90 0.02 -12.35 -2.94
C ALA A 90 -0.81 -11.05 -2.83
N PHE A 91 -0.55 -10.06 -3.68
CA PHE A 91 -1.32 -8.82 -3.73
C PHE A 91 -2.76 -9.06 -4.17
N CYS A 92 -2.97 -9.76 -5.29
CA CYS A 92 -4.29 -10.04 -5.85
C CYS A 92 -5.17 -10.83 -4.87
N ASN A 93 -4.60 -11.86 -4.23
CA ASN A 93 -5.28 -12.65 -3.20
C ASN A 93 -5.66 -11.78 -2.00
N THR A 94 -4.70 -11.01 -1.47
CA THR A 94 -4.94 -10.10 -0.34
C THR A 94 -6.00 -9.04 -0.67
N TYR A 95 -6.00 -8.49 -1.88
CA TYR A 95 -6.98 -7.49 -2.30
C TYR A 95 -8.39 -8.10 -2.34
N THR A 96 -8.54 -9.24 -3.01
CA THR A 96 -9.83 -9.91 -3.24
C THR A 96 -10.47 -10.40 -1.93
N GLU A 97 -9.67 -10.91 -1.00
CA GLU A 97 -10.13 -11.29 0.34
C GLU A 97 -10.66 -10.10 1.16
N ARG A 98 -10.15 -8.90 0.91
CA ARG A 98 -10.36 -7.73 1.79
C ARG A 98 -11.27 -6.67 1.22
N MET A 99 -11.44 -6.58 -0.09
CA MET A 99 -12.24 -5.53 -0.74
C MET A 99 -13.61 -6.05 -1.14
N GLU A 100 -14.63 -5.18 -1.08
CA GLU A 100 -15.98 -5.46 -1.55
C GLU A 100 -15.99 -5.72 -3.05
N GLU A 101 -16.84 -6.64 -3.50
CA GLU A 101 -16.93 -7.07 -4.90
C GLU A 101 -17.78 -6.13 -5.77
N ASN A 102 -18.00 -4.89 -5.32
CA ASN A 102 -18.93 -3.95 -5.95
C ASN A 102 -18.53 -3.59 -7.39
N GLU A 103 -17.25 -3.72 -7.75
CA GLU A 103 -16.77 -3.59 -9.13
C GLU A 103 -15.97 -4.84 -9.52
N LYS A 104 -16.29 -5.42 -10.69
CA LYS A 104 -15.51 -6.51 -11.30
C LYS A 104 -14.18 -5.95 -11.80
N ILE A 105 -13.21 -5.80 -10.89
CA ILE A 105 -11.84 -5.46 -11.24
C ILE A 105 -11.19 -6.72 -11.81
N SER A 106 -10.68 -6.62 -13.04
CA SER A 106 -9.99 -7.74 -13.68
C SER A 106 -8.64 -8.02 -13.00
N THR A 107 -8.16 -9.27 -13.09
CA THR A 107 -6.83 -9.66 -12.61
C THR A 107 -5.74 -8.77 -13.20
N ASN A 108 -5.83 -8.42 -14.49
CA ASN A 108 -4.85 -7.55 -15.14
C ASN A 108 -4.81 -6.14 -14.53
N GLN A 109 -5.98 -5.58 -14.17
CA GLN A 109 -6.04 -4.29 -13.49
C GLN A 109 -5.42 -4.36 -12.09
N LEU A 110 -5.65 -5.44 -11.34
CA LEU A 110 -5.02 -5.66 -10.03
C LEU A 110 -3.51 -5.84 -10.16
N SER A 111 -3.03 -6.61 -11.13
CA SER A 111 -1.60 -6.78 -11.39
C SER A 111 -0.93 -5.44 -11.72
N ASN A 112 -1.56 -4.63 -12.58
CA ASN A 112 -1.06 -3.29 -12.90
C ASN A 112 -1.04 -2.37 -11.68
N LEU A 113 -2.08 -2.43 -10.84
CA LEU A 113 -2.12 -1.69 -9.58
C LEU A 113 -1.00 -2.15 -8.63
N ALA A 114 -0.78 -3.45 -8.49
CA ALA A 114 0.29 -4.02 -7.67
C ALA A 114 1.66 -3.49 -8.12
N LEU A 115 1.97 -3.60 -9.42
CA LEU A 115 3.24 -3.14 -9.97
C LEU A 115 3.43 -1.62 -9.84
N LYS A 116 2.37 -0.84 -10.06
CA LYS A 116 2.40 0.61 -9.82
C LYS A 116 2.70 0.93 -8.36
N LEU A 117 2.03 0.26 -7.42
CA LEU A 117 2.27 0.46 -5.99
C LEU A 117 3.66 -0.01 -5.56
N LEU A 118 4.21 -1.06 -6.16
CA LEU A 118 5.58 -1.50 -5.94
C LEU A 118 6.60 -0.41 -6.33
N ILE A 119 6.38 0.24 -7.48
CA ILE A 119 7.19 1.38 -7.92
C ILE A 119 7.00 2.59 -6.97
N ASP A 120 5.76 2.90 -6.59
CA ASP A 120 5.48 3.98 -5.63
C ASP A 120 6.20 3.74 -4.28
N LEU A 121 6.20 2.50 -3.79
CA LEU A 121 6.89 2.09 -2.56
C LEU A 121 8.41 2.29 -2.63
N LEU A 122 9.03 2.15 -3.80
CA LEU A 122 10.45 2.48 -3.98
C LEU A 122 10.71 3.94 -3.61
N PHE A 123 9.86 4.87 -4.04
CA PHE A 123 10.01 6.29 -3.69
C PHE A 123 9.68 6.56 -2.22
N TYR A 124 8.69 5.85 -1.66
CA TYR A 124 8.28 6.02 -0.27
C TYR A 124 9.25 5.39 0.74
N SER A 125 10.14 4.49 0.30
CA SER A 125 11.26 3.96 1.10
C SER A 125 12.44 4.96 1.24
N SER A 126 12.44 6.06 0.48
CA SER A 126 13.49 7.09 0.57
C SER A 126 13.35 7.96 1.83
N ALA A 127 14.41 8.70 2.19
CA ALA A 127 14.40 9.59 3.36
C ALA A 127 13.25 10.61 3.38
N ASN A 128 12.79 11.07 2.21
CA ASN A 128 11.67 12.01 2.06
C ASN A 128 10.36 11.33 1.64
N GLY A 129 10.28 10.01 1.79
CA GLY A 129 9.15 9.19 1.34
C GLY A 129 7.81 9.59 1.99
N TYR A 130 7.82 9.92 3.29
CA TYR A 130 6.64 10.40 4.02
C TYR A 130 6.01 11.63 3.35
N ARG A 131 6.81 12.65 3.04
CA ARG A 131 6.31 13.89 2.42
C ARG A 131 5.73 13.61 1.03
N ARG A 132 6.38 12.74 0.25
CA ARG A 132 5.91 12.35 -1.09
C ARG A 132 4.57 11.63 -1.02
N LEU A 133 4.44 10.63 -0.13
CA LEU A 133 3.20 9.89 0.04
C LEU A 133 2.08 10.79 0.55
N TRP A 134 2.36 11.65 1.54
CA TRP A 134 1.37 12.58 2.08
C TRP A 134 0.84 13.54 1.01
N LEU A 135 1.72 14.16 0.22
CA LEU A 135 1.32 15.04 -0.88
C LEU A 135 0.54 14.30 -1.97
N ALA A 136 0.96 13.08 -2.33
CA ALA A 136 0.27 12.27 -3.32
C ALA A 136 -1.16 11.90 -2.88
N LEU A 137 -1.37 11.66 -1.57
CA LEU A 137 -2.69 11.38 -1.02
C LEU A 137 -3.59 12.62 -1.03
N ILE A 138 -3.06 13.79 -0.62
CA ILE A 138 -3.80 15.05 -0.67
C ILE A 138 -4.20 15.40 -2.09
N ASP A 139 -3.25 15.39 -3.04
CA ASP A 139 -3.51 15.71 -4.45
C ASP A 139 -4.59 14.80 -5.08
N ARG A 140 -4.60 13.51 -4.71
CA ARG A 140 -5.65 12.58 -5.16
C ARG A 140 -7.01 12.87 -4.52
N SER A 141 -7.05 13.23 -3.23
CA SER A 141 -8.31 13.60 -2.57
C SER A 141 -8.94 14.85 -3.18
N THR A 142 -8.14 15.83 -3.57
CA THR A 142 -8.63 17.07 -4.21
C THR A 142 -9.05 16.85 -5.66
N LYS A 143 -8.43 15.91 -6.37
CA LYS A 143 -8.81 15.56 -7.76
C LYS A 143 -10.08 14.71 -7.86
N MET A 144 -10.53 14.09 -6.77
CA MET A 144 -11.80 13.36 -6.70
C MET A 144 -13.03 14.28 -6.54
N GLU A 145 -12.83 15.58 -6.32
CA GLU A 145 -13.91 16.57 -6.11
C GLU A 145 -14.28 17.40 -7.37
N ILE A 146 -13.88 16.97 -8.58
CA ILE A 146 -14.20 17.65 -9.85
C ILE A 146 -14.91 16.71 -10.81
#